data_AF-A0A5C6Y411-F1
#
_entry.id   AF-A0A5C6Y411-F1
#
_cell.length_a   1.000
_cell.length_b   1.000
_cell.length_c   1.000
_cell.angle_alpha   90.00
_cell.angle_beta   90.00
_cell.angle_gamma   90.00
#
_symmetry.space_group_name_H-M   'P 1'
#
loop_
_entity.id
_entity.type
_entity.pdbx_description
1 polymer ?
#
loop_
_entity_poly.entity_id
_entity_poly.type
_entity_poly.pdbx_seq_one_letter_code
_entity_poly.pdbx_strand_id
1 'polypeptide(L)'
;MSKKTPNSRKSFEKGQNKDKQNIARLITYVEQTKYIEKGEQLTICKQFNLPYKKSVFANEYRKRFYNYLFYTTTTTADVCKQTNIPEKFLCQAKAYYEKKGLLQVLFSDRCPATKSKNVNFLSTNKRLFKEHYKIK
;
A
#
# COMPACT_ATOMS: atom_id res chain seq x y z
N MET A 1 -29.42 -40.59 -31.88
CA MET A 1 -28.20 -39.75 -31.87
C MET A 1 -28.17 -38.91 -30.61
N SER A 2 -27.41 -39.32 -29.59
CA SER A 2 -27.33 -38.61 -28.31
C SER A 2 -26.20 -37.57 -28.35
N LYS A 3 -26.55 -36.27 -28.38
CA LYS A 3 -25.58 -35.16 -28.38
C LYS A 3 -24.92 -35.07 -27.01
N LYS A 4 -23.70 -35.61 -26.87
CA LYS A 4 -22.81 -35.32 -25.73
C LYS A 4 -22.22 -33.92 -25.92
N THR A 5 -22.59 -32.99 -25.06
CA THR A 5 -21.91 -31.69 -24.92
C THR A 5 -20.76 -31.86 -23.92
N PRO A 6 -19.47 -31.69 -24.29
CA PRO A 6 -18.39 -31.68 -23.31
C PRO A 6 -17.83 -30.26 -23.09
N ASN A 7 -17.38 -30.02 -21.85
CA ASN A 7 -16.23 -29.16 -21.51
C ASN A 7 -16.35 -27.62 -21.31
N SER A 8 -17.50 -27.03 -20.98
CA SER A 8 -17.48 -25.60 -20.57
C SER A 8 -17.01 -25.33 -19.13
N ARG A 9 -17.20 -26.27 -18.19
CA ARG A 9 -16.85 -26.06 -16.77
C ARG A 9 -15.35 -26.20 -16.46
N LYS A 10 -14.65 -27.14 -17.09
CA LYS A 10 -13.22 -27.40 -16.85
C LYS A 10 -12.29 -26.27 -17.35
N SER A 11 -12.70 -25.49 -18.35
CA SER A 11 -11.93 -24.34 -18.85
C SER A 11 -12.05 -23.13 -17.93
N PHE A 12 -13.21 -22.92 -17.31
CA PHE A 12 -13.48 -21.79 -16.41
C PHE A 12 -12.68 -21.90 -15.10
N GLU A 13 -12.64 -23.09 -14.49
CA GLU A 13 -11.86 -23.33 -13.26
C GLU A 13 -10.35 -23.19 -13.49
N LYS A 14 -9.84 -23.62 -14.65
CA LYS A 14 -8.43 -23.45 -15.02
C LYS A 14 -8.05 -21.98 -15.20
N GLY A 15 -8.95 -21.16 -15.77
CA GLY A 15 -8.74 -19.71 -15.93
C GLY A 15 -8.65 -18.97 -14.59
N GLN A 16 -9.56 -19.28 -13.65
CA GLN A 16 -9.56 -18.67 -12.32
C GLN A 16 -8.30 -19.01 -11.50
N ASN A 17 -7.79 -20.23 -11.64
CA ASN A 17 -6.60 -20.67 -10.92
C ASN A 17 -5.33 -20.00 -11.48
N LYS A 18 -5.25 -19.83 -12.80
CA LYS A 18 -4.15 -19.11 -13.47
C LYS A 18 -4.12 -17.62 -13.08
N ASP A 19 -5.28 -16.96 -13.02
CA ASP A 19 -5.38 -15.57 -12.59
C ASP A 19 -4.94 -15.37 -11.13
N LYS A 20 -5.32 -16.28 -10.22
CA LYS A 20 -4.86 -16.24 -8.82
C LYS A 20 -3.34 -16.37 -8.73
N GLN A 21 -2.74 -17.29 -9.48
CA GLN A 21 -1.28 -17.46 -9.52
C GLN A 21 -0.57 -16.23 -10.09
N ASN A 22 -1.09 -15.65 -11.17
CA ASN A 22 -0.54 -14.44 -11.76
C ASN A 22 -0.64 -13.24 -10.81
N ILE A 23 -1.75 -13.10 -10.07
CA ILE A 23 -1.91 -12.06 -9.05
C ILE A 23 -0.89 -12.25 -7.92
N ALA A 24 -0.68 -13.49 -7.46
CA ALA A 24 0.32 -13.77 -6.44
C ALA A 24 1.73 -13.38 -6.91
N ARG A 25 2.10 -13.73 -8.15
CA ARG A 25 3.37 -13.32 -8.77
C ARG A 25 3.52 -11.80 -8.88
N LEU A 26 2.44 -11.10 -9.27
CA LEU A 26 2.43 -9.64 -9.31
C LEU A 26 2.62 -9.04 -7.90
N ILE A 27 1.95 -9.58 -6.87
CA ILE A 27 2.11 -9.12 -5.49
C ILE A 27 3.57 -9.29 -5.05
N THR A 28 4.16 -10.48 -5.23
CA THR A 28 5.56 -10.74 -4.88
C THR A 28 6.52 -9.81 -5.62
N TYR A 29 6.28 -9.56 -6.91
CA TYR A 29 7.08 -8.62 -7.69
C TYR A 29 7.01 -7.20 -7.10
N VAL A 30 5.80 -6.68 -6.85
CA VAL A 30 5.61 -5.34 -6.30
C VAL A 30 6.21 -5.23 -4.89
N GLU A 31 6.14 -6.29 -4.07
CA GLU A 31 6.74 -6.34 -2.73
C GLU A 31 8.27 -6.20 -2.75
N GLN A 32 8.94 -6.68 -3.80
CA GLN A 32 10.40 -6.67 -3.93
C GLN A 32 10.94 -5.42 -4.63
N THR A 33 10.10 -4.68 -5.36
CA THR A 33 10.54 -3.51 -6.13
C THR A 33 10.48 -2.22 -5.32
N LYS A 34 11.19 -1.18 -5.76
CA LYS A 34 10.93 0.20 -5.29
C LYS A 34 9.52 0.66 -5.72
N TYR A 35 9.11 1.86 -5.30
CA TYR A 35 7.85 2.46 -5.76
C TYR A 35 7.80 2.47 -7.30
N ILE A 36 6.72 1.92 -7.85
CA ILE A 36 6.44 1.89 -9.29
C ILE A 36 5.51 3.05 -9.63
N GLU A 37 5.97 3.90 -10.54
CA GLU A 37 5.23 5.06 -11.02
C GLU A 37 3.89 4.69 -11.64
N LYS A 38 2.89 5.56 -11.49
CA LYS A 38 1.51 5.26 -11.92
C LYS A 38 1.42 4.91 -13.41
N GLY A 39 2.27 5.51 -14.25
CA GLY A 39 2.33 5.22 -15.70
C GLY A 39 2.82 3.80 -16.03
N GLU A 40 3.66 3.21 -15.19
CA GLU A 40 4.30 1.91 -15.44
C GLU A 40 3.46 0.73 -14.94
N GLN A 41 2.58 0.98 -13.95
CA GLN A 41 1.78 -0.07 -13.31
C GLN A 41 0.90 -0.86 -14.29
N LEU A 42 0.37 -0.20 -15.32
CA LEU A 42 -0.42 -0.85 -16.37
C LEU A 42 0.46 -1.82 -17.20
N THR A 43 1.65 -1.38 -17.58
CA THR A 43 2.61 -2.19 -18.34
C THR A 43 3.05 -3.41 -17.55
N ILE A 44 3.33 -3.23 -16.26
CA ILE A 44 3.69 -4.34 -15.37
C ILE A 44 2.53 -5.34 -15.26
N CYS A 45 1.29 -4.89 -15.05
CA CYS A 45 0.15 -5.82 -15.04
C CYS A 45 0.05 -6.66 -16.33
N LYS A 46 0.30 -6.04 -17.49
CA LYS A 46 0.29 -6.74 -18.79
C LYS A 46 1.39 -7.80 -18.88
N GLN A 47 2.58 -7.57 -18.32
CA GLN A 47 3.66 -8.57 -18.26
C GLN A 47 3.24 -9.84 -17.49
N PHE A 48 2.35 -9.70 -16.50
CA PHE A 48 1.78 -10.83 -15.74
C PHE A 48 0.49 -11.38 -16.37
N ASN A 49 0.12 -10.96 -17.58
CA ASN A 49 -1.15 -11.31 -18.24
C ASN A 49 -2.39 -10.95 -17.40
N LEU A 50 -2.36 -9.81 -16.71
CA LEU A 50 -3.45 -9.32 -15.88
C LEU A 50 -4.00 -7.98 -16.38
N PRO A 51 -5.31 -7.73 -16.23
CA PRO A 51 -5.83 -6.38 -16.35
C PRO A 51 -5.27 -5.49 -15.23
N TYR A 52 -5.34 -4.17 -15.38
CA TYR A 52 -4.82 -3.25 -14.38
C TYR A 52 -5.40 -3.50 -12.98
N LYS A 53 -4.54 -3.87 -12.03
CA LYS A 53 -4.91 -4.15 -10.63
C LYS A 53 -4.46 -3.03 -9.70
N LYS A 54 -5.14 -1.88 -9.75
CA LYS A 54 -4.86 -0.71 -8.88
C LYS A 54 -4.72 -1.06 -7.39
N SER A 55 -5.55 -1.99 -6.90
CA SER A 55 -5.56 -2.39 -5.49
C SER A 55 -4.26 -3.07 -5.05
N VAL A 56 -3.57 -3.80 -5.92
CA VAL A 56 -2.31 -4.48 -5.58
C VAL A 56 -1.24 -3.45 -5.19
N PHE A 57 -0.98 -2.48 -6.08
CA PHE A 57 -0.02 -1.40 -5.83
C PHE A 57 -0.43 -0.55 -4.63
N ALA A 58 -1.69 -0.13 -4.56
CA ALA A 58 -2.17 0.74 -3.50
C ALA A 58 -2.14 0.05 -2.12
N ASN A 59 -2.42 -1.24 -2.04
CA ASN A 59 -2.36 -1.98 -0.79
C ASN A 59 -0.91 -2.17 -0.34
N GLU A 60 0.00 -2.49 -1.27
CA GLU A 60 1.41 -2.67 -0.94
C GLU A 60 2.06 -1.37 -0.44
N TYR A 61 1.82 -0.23 -1.12
CA TYR A 61 2.38 1.05 -0.67
C TYR A 61 1.78 1.53 0.66
N ARG A 62 0.49 1.26 0.90
CA ARG A 62 -0.12 1.48 2.22
C ARG A 62 0.54 0.62 3.30
N LYS A 63 0.76 -0.67 3.01
CA LYS A 63 1.45 -1.62 3.91
C LYS A 63 2.88 -1.17 4.21
N ARG A 64 3.65 -0.72 3.21
CA ARG A 64 5.00 -0.17 3.42
C ARG A 64 5.01 1.05 4.32
N PHE A 65 4.10 1.99 4.08
CA PHE A 65 3.93 3.16 4.95
C PHE A 65 3.61 2.74 6.40
N TYR A 66 2.68 1.81 6.56
CA TYR A 66 2.30 1.28 7.86
C TYR A 66 3.47 0.61 8.60
N ASN A 67 4.20 -0.27 7.92
CA ASN A 67 5.32 -1.00 8.48
C ASN A 67 6.49 -0.07 8.82
N TYR A 68 6.77 0.92 7.98
CA TYR A 68 7.81 1.91 8.25
C TYR A 68 7.51 2.68 9.56
N LEU A 69 6.26 3.12 9.72
CA LEU A 69 5.82 3.85 10.91
C LEU A 69 5.66 2.98 12.18
N PHE A 70 5.72 1.66 12.04
CA PHE A 70 5.68 0.74 13.18
C PHE A 70 7.02 0.73 13.90
N TYR A 71 8.12 0.77 13.14
CA TYR A 71 9.48 0.79 13.68
C TYR A 71 10.01 2.21 13.88
N THR A 72 9.52 3.18 13.10
CA THR A 72 10.06 4.55 13.08
C THR A 72 8.96 5.57 13.31
N THR A 73 9.06 6.36 14.38
CA THR A 73 8.18 7.53 14.57
C THR A 73 8.74 8.69 13.75
N THR A 74 8.06 9.08 12.67
CA THR A 74 8.53 10.15 11.79
C THR A 74 7.36 10.84 11.06
N THR A 75 7.68 11.78 10.18
CA THR A 75 6.72 12.57 9.39
C THR A 75 6.44 11.92 8.03
N THR A 76 5.30 12.22 7.43
CA THR A 76 4.97 11.77 6.07
C THR A 76 6.04 12.15 5.03
N ALA A 77 6.59 13.36 5.14
CA ALA A 77 7.64 13.87 4.24
C ALA A 77 8.93 13.04 4.33
N ASP A 78 9.32 12.63 5.54
CA ASP A 78 10.47 11.75 5.72
C ASP A 78 10.19 10.35 5.14
N VAL A 79 9.01 9.78 5.36
CA VAL A 79 8.65 8.50 4.72
C VAL A 79 8.65 8.60 3.19
N CYS A 80 8.19 9.72 2.63
CA CYS A 80 8.27 9.99 1.18
C CYS A 80 9.71 9.94 0.68
N LYS A 81 10.63 10.61 1.39
CA LYS A 81 12.06 10.64 1.05
C LYS A 81 12.70 9.25 1.11
N GLN A 82 12.34 8.44 2.10
CA GLN A 82 12.95 7.12 2.33
C GLN A 82 12.38 6.04 1.40
N THR A 83 11.09 6.10 1.09
CA THR A 83 10.39 5.07 0.32
C THR A 83 10.23 5.41 -1.16
N ASN A 84 10.46 6.68 -1.54
CA ASN A 84 10.13 7.27 -2.84
C ASN A 84 8.63 7.18 -3.20
N ILE A 85 7.76 6.85 -2.24
CA ILE A 85 6.32 6.86 -2.45
C ILE A 85 5.83 8.31 -2.39
N PRO A 86 5.08 8.81 -3.40
CA PRO A 86 4.66 10.20 -3.44
C PRO A 86 3.88 10.63 -2.20
N GLU A 87 4.21 11.81 -1.67
CA GLU A 87 3.59 12.35 -0.46
C GLU A 87 2.07 12.43 -0.55
N LYS A 88 1.51 12.80 -1.72
CA LYS A 88 0.06 12.80 -1.96
C LYS A 88 -0.58 11.44 -1.64
N PHE A 89 0.08 10.34 -1.99
CA PHE A 89 -0.40 9.00 -1.68
C PHE A 89 -0.25 8.69 -0.19
N LEU A 90 0.89 9.05 0.41
CA LEU A 90 1.13 8.83 1.83
C LEU A 90 0.15 9.60 2.72
N CYS A 91 -0.25 10.81 2.36
CA CYS A 91 -1.30 11.57 3.04
C CYS A 91 -2.67 10.85 2.98
N GLN A 92 -2.99 10.19 1.87
CA GLN A 92 -4.19 9.36 1.77
C GLN A 92 -4.08 8.09 2.64
N ALA A 93 -2.90 7.47 2.66
CA ALA A 93 -2.62 6.31 3.52
C ALA A 93 -2.73 6.68 5.01
N LYS A 94 -2.19 7.84 5.40
CA LYS A 94 -2.31 8.42 6.74
C LYS A 94 -3.78 8.53 7.14
N ALA A 95 -4.59 9.26 6.36
CA ALA A 95 -6.01 9.42 6.66
C ALA A 95 -6.76 8.08 6.76
N TYR A 96 -6.41 7.11 5.90
CA TYR A 96 -6.98 5.76 5.93
C TYR A 96 -6.68 5.02 7.25
N TYR A 97 -5.44 5.07 7.74
CA TYR A 97 -5.05 4.39 8.97
C TYR A 97 -5.49 5.14 10.24
N GLU A 98 -5.50 6.47 10.23
CA GLU A 98 -6.03 7.29 11.33
C GLU A 98 -7.52 7.01 11.55
N LYS A 99 -8.33 7.00 10.48
CA LYS A 99 -9.75 6.69 10.56
C LYS A 99 -10.02 5.29 11.15
N LYS A 100 -9.06 4.37 11.04
CA LYS A 100 -9.15 3.01 11.56
C LYS A 100 -8.56 2.84 12.97
N GLY A 101 -8.04 3.90 13.58
CA GLY A 101 -7.33 3.81 14.86
C GLY A 101 -6.06 2.96 14.77
N LEU A 102 -5.45 2.89 13.59
CA LEU A 102 -4.23 2.12 13.31
C LEU A 102 -2.98 3.00 13.19
N LEU A 103 -3.15 4.32 13.14
CA LEU A 103 -2.09 5.32 13.13
C LEU A 103 -2.51 6.46 14.05
N GLN A 104 -1.57 7.02 14.79
CA GLN A 104 -1.78 8.20 15.63
C GLN A 104 -0.67 9.23 15.44
N VAL A 105 -1.04 10.51 15.48
CA VAL A 105 -0.10 11.61 15.65
C VAL A 105 0.37 11.60 17.11
N LEU A 106 1.67 11.40 17.32
CA LEU A 106 2.25 11.31 18.66
C LEU A 106 2.71 12.66 19.20
N PHE A 107 3.10 13.58 18.33
CA PHE A 107 3.46 14.96 18.63
C PHE A 107 3.63 15.77 17.35
N SER A 108 3.72 17.09 17.52
CA SER A 108 4.03 18.01 16.44
C SER A 108 5.32 18.76 16.81
N ASP A 109 6.30 18.76 15.92
CA ASP A 109 7.59 19.43 16.12
C ASP A 109 8.15 19.89 14.77
N ARG A 110 9.43 20.25 14.69
CA ARG A 110 10.10 20.64 13.45
C ARG A 110 10.52 19.42 12.64
N CYS A 111 10.30 19.47 11.32
CA CYS A 111 10.67 18.41 10.41
C CYS A 111 12.20 18.33 10.26
N PRO A 112 12.84 17.16 10.46
CA PRO A 112 14.26 17.02 10.22
C PRO A 112 14.63 17.15 8.73
N ALA A 113 13.72 16.74 7.83
CA ALA A 113 13.98 16.73 6.39
C ALA A 113 13.76 18.10 5.73
N THR A 114 12.67 18.79 6.05
CA THR A 114 12.27 20.05 5.38
C THR A 114 12.47 21.29 6.25
N LYS A 115 12.86 21.13 7.53
CA LYS A 115 12.96 22.20 8.54
C LYS A 115 11.65 22.95 8.82
N SER A 116 10.51 22.51 8.26
CA SER A 116 9.18 23.07 8.49
C SER A 116 8.76 22.91 9.96
N LYS A 117 8.08 23.90 10.52
CA LYS A 117 7.56 23.86 11.91
C LYS A 117 6.19 23.16 11.95
N ASN A 118 5.81 22.66 13.13
CA ASN A 118 4.50 22.06 13.42
C ASN A 118 4.15 20.86 12.52
N VAL A 119 5.13 20.05 12.15
CA VAL A 119 4.88 18.81 11.41
C VAL A 119 4.52 17.68 12.35
N ASN A 120 3.61 16.83 11.91
CA ASN A 120 3.08 15.74 12.70
C ASN A 120 4.01 14.53 12.62
N PHE A 121 4.48 14.07 13.78
CA PHE A 121 5.19 12.82 13.94
C PHE A 121 4.18 11.71 14.18
N LEU A 122 4.25 10.69 13.34
CA LEU A 122 3.26 9.64 13.20
C LEU A 122 3.86 8.32 13.69
N SER A 123 3.02 7.48 14.28
CA SER A 123 3.37 6.07 14.49
C SER A 123 2.15 5.18 14.28
N THR A 124 2.41 3.94 13.87
CA THR A 124 1.43 2.84 13.83
C THR A 124 1.64 1.85 14.97
N ASN A 125 2.69 2.04 15.78
CA ASN A 125 2.95 1.24 16.96
C ASN A 125 2.00 1.65 18.10
N LYS A 126 0.96 0.83 18.31
CA LYS A 126 -0.06 1.06 19.34
C LYS A 126 0.49 1.19 20.75
N ARG A 127 1.68 0.65 21.05
CA ARG A 127 2.32 0.81 22.37
C ARG A 127 2.75 2.26 22.63
N LEU A 128 2.97 3.04 21.58
CA LEU A 128 3.35 4.45 21.67
C LEU A 128 2.13 5.38 21.65
N PHE A 129 0.92 4.84 21.47
CA PHE A 129 -0.29 5.64 21.43
C PHE A 129 -0.53 6.19 22.84
N LYS A 130 -0.54 7.51 22.96
CA LYS A 130 -0.92 8.16 24.21
C LYS A 130 -2.44 8.19 24.28
N GLU A 131 -3.01 7.85 25.43
CA GLU A 131 -4.48 7.79 25.63
C GLU A 131 -5.20 9.09 25.28
N HIS A 132 -4.50 10.23 25.28
CA HIS A 132 -5.08 11.52 24.93
C HIS A 132 -4.09 12.43 24.19
N TYR A 133 -3.87 12.20 22.89
CA TYR A 133 -3.38 13.30 22.04
C TYR A 133 -4.57 14.16 21.64
N LYS A 134 -4.93 15.12 22.51
CA LYS A 134 -5.82 16.22 22.14
C LYS A 134 -5.03 17.13 21.21
N ILE A 135 -5.28 17.00 19.91
CA ILE A 135 -4.94 18.06 18.95
C ILE A 135 -5.77 19.27 19.40
N LYS A 136 -5.11 20.27 19.98
CA LYS A 136 -5.72 21.57 20.31
C LYS A 136 -5.98 22.33 19.02
#